data_AF-H3AQM7-F1
#
_entry.id   AF-H3AQM7-F1
#
_cell.length_a   1.000
_cell.length_b   1.000
_cell.length_c   1.000
_cell.angle_alpha   90.00
_cell.angle_beta   90.00
_cell.angle_gamma   90.00
#
_symmetry.space_group_name_H-M   'P 1'
#
loop_
_entity.id
_entity.type
_entity.pdbx_description
1 polymer ?
#
loop_
_entity_poly.entity_id
_entity_poly.type
_entity_poly.pdbx_seq_one_letter_code
_entity_poly.pdbx_strand_id
1 'polypeptide(L)'
;MTALKYQKKFTEYSARLDSLTKSLASPCKGDEIKTQTIVLHRESGSLGFNIIGGRPCVDNQDGLSSEGIFVSKIVVRGPADNDGGLQIHDQIIEKELCLKQTKPQNVVVS
;
A
#
# COMPACT_ATOMS: atom_id res chain seq x y z
N MET A 1 -25.03 -2.66 -36.60
CA MET A 1 -24.04 -3.74 -36.36
C MET A 1 -22.76 -3.20 -35.70
N THR A 2 -22.86 -2.41 -34.62
CA THR A 2 -21.70 -1.71 -34.00
C THR A 2 -21.63 -1.90 -32.48
N ALA A 3 -22.77 -1.95 -31.79
CA ALA A 3 -22.83 -2.23 -30.35
C ALA A 3 -22.26 -3.61 -29.97
N LEU A 4 -22.57 -4.65 -30.76
CA LEU A 4 -22.09 -6.01 -30.52
C LEU A 4 -20.55 -6.13 -30.65
N LYS A 5 -19.95 -5.33 -31.54
CA LYS A 5 -18.48 -5.27 -31.72
C LYS A 5 -17.81 -4.62 -30.50
N TYR A 6 -18.47 -3.63 -29.89
CA TYR A 6 -18.02 -3.01 -28.64
C TYR A 6 -18.19 -3.95 -27.43
N GLN A 7 -19.29 -4.71 -27.35
CA GLN A 7 -19.48 -5.72 -26.30
C GLN A 7 -18.38 -6.78 -26.31
N LYS A 8 -18.02 -7.35 -27.48
CA LYS A 8 -16.91 -8.31 -27.57
C LYS A 8 -15.58 -7.70 -27.14
N LYS A 9 -15.33 -6.45 -27.54
CA LYS A 9 -14.13 -5.72 -27.13
C LYS A 9 -14.10 -5.43 -25.63
N PHE A 10 -15.25 -5.13 -25.02
CA PHE A 10 -15.35 -4.88 -23.58
C PHE A 10 -14.91 -6.10 -22.77
N THR A 11 -15.40 -7.29 -23.08
CA THR A 11 -15.00 -8.54 -22.41
C THR A 11 -13.53 -8.89 -22.63
N GLU A 12 -13.01 -8.67 -23.85
CA GLU A 12 -11.59 -8.86 -24.16
C GLU A 12 -10.70 -7.92 -23.34
N TYR A 13 -11.11 -6.65 -23.19
CA TYR A 13 -10.40 -5.66 -22.37
C TYR A 13 -10.49 -5.97 -20.88
N SER A 14 -11.65 -6.36 -20.36
CA SER A 14 -11.80 -6.70 -18.95
C SER A 14 -10.92 -7.89 -18.58
N ALA A 15 -10.94 -8.97 -19.38
CA ALA A 15 -10.10 -10.15 -19.14
C ALA A 15 -8.59 -9.83 -19.17
N ARG A 16 -8.17 -8.88 -20.03
CA ARG A 16 -6.78 -8.40 -20.06
C ARG A 16 -6.43 -7.62 -18.79
N LEU A 17 -7.32 -6.76 -18.29
CA LEU A 17 -7.13 -6.02 -17.05
C LEU A 17 -7.04 -6.97 -15.85
N ASP A 18 -7.87 -8.00 -15.80
CA ASP A 18 -7.84 -9.02 -14.75
C ASP A 18 -6.53 -9.82 -14.78
N SER A 19 -6.07 -10.22 -15.97
CA SER A 19 -4.80 -10.93 -16.15
C SER A 19 -3.60 -10.07 -15.75
N LEU A 20 -3.61 -8.77 -16.07
CA LEU A 20 -2.55 -7.85 -15.69
C LEU A 20 -2.52 -7.68 -14.16
N THR A 21 -3.68 -7.47 -13.54
CA THR A 21 -3.82 -7.35 -12.09
C THR A 21 -3.32 -8.61 -11.37
N LYS A 22 -3.65 -9.79 -11.90
CA LYS A 22 -3.19 -11.08 -11.35
C LYS A 22 -1.68 -11.26 -11.45
N SER A 23 -1.04 -10.79 -12.53
CA SER A 23 0.43 -10.83 -12.66
C SER A 23 1.14 -9.85 -11.73
N LEU A 24 0.46 -8.76 -11.35
CA LEU A 24 1.00 -7.74 -10.44
C LEU A 24 0.70 -8.04 -8.97
N ALA A 25 -0.16 -9.02 -8.69
CA ALA A 25 -0.44 -9.50 -7.35
C ALA A 25 0.79 -10.23 -6.80
N SER A 26 1.38 -9.69 -5.74
CA SER A 26 2.42 -10.37 -4.99
C SER A 26 1.81 -11.53 -4.18
N PRO A 27 2.42 -12.73 -4.16
CA PRO A 27 2.01 -13.77 -3.24
C PRO A 27 2.39 -13.32 -1.81
N CYS A 28 1.47 -12.71 -1.08
CA CYS A 28 1.68 -12.41 0.33
C CYS A 28 1.60 -13.73 1.07
N LYS A 29 2.72 -14.16 1.63
CA LYS A 29 2.74 -15.31 2.52
C LYS A 29 2.07 -14.90 3.81
N GLY A 30 1.13 -15.70 4.29
CA GLY A 30 0.49 -15.57 5.61
C GLY A 30 1.47 -15.95 6.71
N ASP A 31 2.61 -15.29 6.73
CA ASP A 31 3.60 -15.38 7.76
C ASP A 31 3.18 -14.42 8.87
N GLU A 32 3.29 -14.86 10.11
CA GLU A 32 3.01 -14.11 11.34
C GLU A 32 3.45 -12.63 11.20
N ILE A 33 2.48 -11.73 11.06
CA ILE A 33 2.68 -10.29 10.79
C ILE A 33 3.39 -9.68 12.01
N LYS A 34 4.71 -9.56 11.93
CA LYS A 34 5.53 -8.93 12.95
C LYS A 34 5.42 -7.42 12.77
N THR A 35 4.59 -6.81 13.60
CA THR A 35 4.42 -5.35 13.56
C THR A 35 5.56 -4.62 14.27
N GLN A 36 5.99 -3.50 13.72
CA GLN A 36 6.94 -2.57 14.29
C GLN A 36 6.32 -1.18 14.36
N THR A 37 6.46 -0.52 15.52
CA THR A 37 6.01 0.88 15.68
C THR A 37 7.18 1.81 15.39
N ILE A 38 6.97 2.70 14.42
CA ILE A 38 7.93 3.72 14.00
C ILE A 38 7.40 5.09 14.41
N VAL A 39 8.24 5.88 15.06
CA VAL A 39 7.90 7.22 15.53
C VAL A 39 8.45 8.24 14.54
N LEU A 40 7.56 8.93 13.82
CA LEU A 40 7.95 9.94 12.84
C LEU A 40 7.66 11.35 13.36
N HIS A 41 8.67 12.20 13.29
CA HIS A 41 8.54 13.63 13.59
C HIS A 41 8.12 14.38 12.34
N ARG A 42 7.07 15.19 12.43
CA ARG A 42 6.61 15.98 11.27
C ARG A 42 7.59 17.12 11.03
N GLU A 43 8.18 17.16 9.84
CA GLU A 43 9.06 18.24 9.40
C GLU A 43 8.44 18.92 8.18
N SER A 44 8.47 20.26 8.16
CA SER A 44 7.88 21.08 7.09
C SER A 44 6.44 20.69 6.68
N GLY A 45 5.65 20.15 7.62
CA GLY A 45 4.27 19.70 7.40
C GLY A 45 4.10 18.27 6.86
N SER A 46 5.20 17.57 6.52
CA SER A 46 5.19 16.23 5.92
C SER A 46 5.88 15.17 6.79
N LEU A 47 5.71 13.90 6.41
CA LEU A 47 6.43 12.77 7.01
C LEU A 47 7.54 12.21 6.08
N GLY A 48 7.64 12.70 4.84
CA GLY A 48 8.71 12.30 3.92
C GLY A 48 8.58 10.91 3.28
N PHE A 49 7.37 10.38 3.07
CA PHE A 49 7.18 9.13 2.32
C PHE A 49 5.91 9.17 1.46
N ASN A 50 5.86 8.29 0.46
CA ASN A 50 4.71 8.09 -0.41
C ASN A 50 4.13 6.70 -0.17
N ILE A 51 2.81 6.61 -0.31
CA ILE A 51 2.08 5.36 -0.23
C ILE A 51 1.56 4.91 -1.59
N ILE A 52 1.33 3.61 -1.72
CA ILE A 52 0.55 2.98 -2.78
C ILE A 52 -0.51 2.09 -2.11
N GLY A 53 -1.75 2.19 -2.56
CA GLY A 53 -2.84 1.29 -2.17
C GLY A 53 -3.22 0.37 -3.33
N GLY A 54 -4.27 -0.43 -3.16
CA GLY A 54 -4.89 -1.11 -4.30
C GLY A 54 -4.19 -2.34 -4.84
N ARG A 55 -3.17 -2.90 -4.16
CA ARG A 55 -2.65 -4.20 -4.58
C ARG A 55 -3.57 -5.29 -4.03
N PRO A 56 -4.33 -6.01 -4.88
CA PRO A 56 -5.05 -7.17 -4.41
C PRO A 56 -4.00 -8.22 -4.03
N CYS A 57 -3.83 -8.46 -2.73
CA CYS A 57 -3.28 -9.73 -2.32
C CYS A 57 -4.32 -10.79 -2.66
N VAL A 58 -3.91 -11.81 -3.42
CA VAL A 58 -4.77 -12.97 -3.67
C VAL A 58 -4.44 -13.99 -2.59
N ASP A 59 -5.00 -13.77 -1.42
CA ASP A 59 -5.15 -14.75 -0.38
C ASP A 59 -5.96 -15.88 -1.03
N ASN A 60 -5.34 -17.04 -1.29
CA ASN A 60 -6.02 -18.15 -1.98
C ASN A 60 -7.13 -18.78 -1.14
N GLN A 61 -7.48 -18.24 0.03
CA GLN A 61 -8.58 -18.69 0.87
C GLN A 61 -9.25 -17.48 1.52
N ASP A 62 -10.54 -17.33 1.26
CA ASP A 62 -11.46 -16.36 1.88
C ASP A 62 -11.45 -14.92 1.37
N GLY A 63 -11.66 -14.74 0.05
CA GLY A 63 -12.58 -13.74 -0.55
C GLY A 63 -12.42 -12.23 -0.23
N LEU A 64 -11.49 -11.85 0.62
CA LEU A 64 -11.17 -10.49 1.03
C LEU A 64 -9.75 -10.24 0.57
N SER A 65 -9.60 -9.78 -0.68
CA SER A 65 -8.30 -9.25 -1.11
C SER A 65 -7.88 -8.18 -0.11
N SER A 66 -6.90 -8.47 0.73
CA SER A 66 -6.43 -7.51 1.73
C SER A 66 -5.71 -6.38 0.97
N GLU A 67 -6.48 -5.35 0.63
CA GLU A 67 -5.96 -4.15 -0.01
C GLU A 67 -5.12 -3.38 1.02
N GLY A 68 -3.82 -3.66 1.02
CA GLY A 68 -2.86 -3.04 1.94
C GLY A 68 -2.38 -1.67 1.44
N ILE A 69 -2.01 -0.81 2.40
CA ILE A 69 -1.29 0.44 2.13
C ILE A 69 0.19 0.17 2.30
N PHE A 70 1.00 0.47 1.28
CA PHE A 70 2.43 0.20 1.29
C PHE A 70 3.25 1.44 1.01
N VAL A 71 4.44 1.52 1.58
CA VAL A 71 5.40 2.58 1.24
C VAL A 71 5.99 2.31 -0.14
N SER A 72 5.84 3.28 -1.06
CA SER A 72 6.41 3.20 -2.41
C SER A 72 7.71 3.96 -2.58
N LYS A 73 7.88 5.04 -1.82
CA LYS A 73 9.05 5.90 -1.90
C LYS A 73 9.29 6.60 -0.58
N ILE A 74 10.57 6.78 -0.26
CA ILE A 74 11.03 7.56 0.89
C ILE A 74 11.79 8.78 0.36
N VAL A 75 11.55 9.94 0.98
CA VAL A 75 12.28 11.17 0.69
C VAL A 75 13.64 11.08 1.36
N VAL A 76 14.69 11.17 0.56
CA VAL A 76 16.08 11.17 1.05
C VAL A 76 16.30 12.33 2.01
N ARG A 77 16.89 12.06 3.19
CA ARG A 77 17.03 13.01 4.31
C ARG A 77 15.70 13.59 4.81
N GLY A 78 14.59 12.90 4.56
CA GLY A 78 13.29 13.26 5.11
C GLY A 78 13.04 12.58 6.46
N PRO A 79 11.93 12.92 7.15
CA PRO A 79 11.64 12.37 8.47
C PRO A 79 11.48 10.85 8.53
N ALA A 80 11.08 10.24 7.43
CA ALA A 80 10.95 8.79 7.28
C ALA A 80 12.27 8.06 6.97
N ASP A 81 13.32 8.78 6.55
CA ASP A 81 14.67 8.26 6.19
C ASP A 81 15.65 8.30 7.37
N ASN A 82 15.13 8.37 8.60
CA ASN A 82 15.93 8.34 9.82
C ASN A 82 16.36 6.91 10.17
N ASP A 83 17.37 6.79 11.03
CA ASP A 83 17.80 5.49 11.56
C ASP A 83 16.65 4.82 12.33
N GLY A 84 16.20 3.65 11.88
CA GLY A 84 14.99 2.98 12.38
C GLY A 84 13.66 3.55 11.83
N GLY A 85 13.71 4.30 10.73
CA GLY A 85 12.57 4.83 9.99
C GLY A 85 11.85 3.80 9.12
N LEU A 86 10.99 4.30 8.22
CA LEU A 86 10.24 3.45 7.29
C LEU A 86 11.16 2.86 6.22
N GLN A 87 10.74 1.76 5.61
CA GLN A 87 11.38 1.17 4.44
C GLN A 87 10.39 1.05 3.26
N ILE A 88 10.93 0.99 2.05
CA ILE A 88 10.11 0.74 0.86
C ILE A 88 9.58 -0.68 0.94
N HIS A 89 8.29 -0.85 0.61
CA HIS A 89 7.50 -2.08 0.74
C HIS A 89 6.94 -2.40 2.13
N ASP A 90 7.23 -1.60 3.15
CA ASP A 90 6.55 -1.71 4.45
C ASP A 90 5.04 -1.56 4.30
N GLN A 91 4.29 -2.44 4.96
CA GLN A 91 2.83 -2.37 5.02
C GLN A 91 2.39 -1.53 6.21
N ILE A 92 1.69 -0.42 5.95
CA ILE A 92 1.12 0.41 7.00
C ILE A 92 -0.17 -0.25 7.51
N ILE A 93 -0.16 -0.66 8.77
CA ILE A 93 -1.29 -1.30 9.45
C ILE A 93 -2.15 -0.25 10.15
N GLU A 94 -1.51 0.64 10.91
CA GLU A 94 -2.19 1.67 11.69
C GLU A 94 -1.37 2.95 11.71
N LYS A 95 -2.08 4.08 11.75
CA LYS A 95 -1.46 5.39 11.97
C LYS A 95 -2.20 6.11 13.07
N GLU A 96 -1.49 6.35 14.18
CA GLU A 96 -2.01 7.17 15.25
C GLU A 96 -1.84 8.66 14.88
N LEU A 97 -2.90 9.28 14.39
CA LEU A 97 -2.91 10.71 14.06
C LEU A 97 -3.37 11.51 15.27
N CYS A 98 -2.43 12.09 16.02
CA CYS A 98 -2.80 13.08 17.02
C CYS A 98 -3.22 14.39 16.32
N LEU A 99 -4.46 14.85 16.56
CA LEU A 99 -4.96 16.13 16.05
C LEU A 99 -4.17 17.35 16.56
N LYS A 100 -3.40 17.17 17.65
CA LYS A 100 -2.43 18.15 18.11
C LYS A 100 -1.13 17.94 17.34
N GLN A 101 -0.89 18.77 16.31
CA GLN A 101 0.28 18.71 15.41
C GLN A 101 1.65 18.80 16.12
N THR A 102 1.68 18.98 17.44
CA THR A 102 2.89 19.07 18.27
C THR A 102 3.45 17.73 18.72
N LYS A 103 2.74 16.62 18.52
CA LYS A 103 3.21 15.28 18.91
C LYS A 103 3.79 14.50 17.71
N PRO A 104 4.80 13.65 17.94
CA PRO A 104 5.24 12.71 16.90
C PRO A 104 4.09 11.77 16.50
N GLN A 105 4.12 11.30 15.26
CA GLN A 105 3.13 10.38 14.70
C GLN A 105 3.67 8.96 14.78
N ASN A 106 2.95 8.08 15.47
CA ASN A 106 3.24 6.66 15.51
C ASN A 106 2.65 6.00 14.26
N VAL A 107 3.49 5.30 13.51
CA VAL A 107 3.09 4.51 12.35
C VAL A 107 3.43 3.05 12.68
N VAL A 108 2.43 2.18 12.65
CA VAL A 108 2.61 0.75 12.83
C VAL A 108 2.75 0.12 11.45
N VAL A 109 3.88 -0.54 11.22
CA VAL A 109 4.17 -1.24 9.96
C VAL A 109 4.41 -2.72 10.16
N SER A 110 4.31 -3.50 9.09
CA SER A 110 4.71 -4.92 9.01
C SER A 110 5.51 -5.20 7.75
#